data_AF-A0A7S1BZI8-F1
#
_entry.id   AF-A0A7S1BZI8-F1
#
_cell.length_a   1.000
_cell.length_b   1.000
_cell.length_c   1.000
_cell.angle_alpha   90.00
_cell.angle_beta   90.00
_cell.angle_gamma   90.00
#
_symmetry.space_group_name_H-M   'P 1'
#
loop_
_entity.id
_entity.type
_entity.pdbx_description
1 polymer ?
#
loop_
_entity_poly.entity_id
_entity_poly.type
_entity_poly.pdbx_seq_one_letter_code
_entity_poly.pdbx_strand_id
1 'polypeptide(L)'
;MEAPDIERAGLNRYSNPGAGAITYYHNVEFLATKQLEAGTEIFLDYGVDYTETRPPLGGGMGLMPLEEDFKWADSIINKLMHSGLFEANDDSEKYYRLLRDIVRTMDRKKAKTLPEHVSDLKKASEEGAALYSDQDYIRSMDWLAENGACVDSMEGKLSTIQGAGRGAFLKRSVKKGDVIVTSPVIHFPYNNVMNMYDVQKKKNRNGKDDEIRASGYTADFYDGKKRFFKNRKKGHNIIGRQLLVNYCFGHPDSTVLLFPYLGNVGLINHGAEGKSNVKVQWPSSLERGPARKFHRKDWLDSTVEQLAGLDKHMSGVMIEIVATRDIEKDEEIFLDYGPAWEKEWDDHVNQWQPWSSNKKYVPAQDLNRQHLQGIPPERIRLERELREDPYPGANIATGCYLDFNHINILEEILPDTEEEEDEKMRRDIINWYQPSSVNLEEILTPANIQPCVIIDRQTVRGKDYYSALISANPFMDPTDNYNDPFLLELVNSRAELEVRKIPREAITLIDKPLTSDVHMKGTFRFPIMLPDEVFPEKWKNNKSN
;
A
#
# COMPACT_ATOMS: atom_id res chain seq x y z
N MET A 1 -12.39 -13.25 -9.86
CA MET A 1 -11.43 -12.22 -10.33
C MET A 1 -10.16 -12.93 -10.76
N GLU A 2 -9.66 -12.72 -11.99
CA GLU A 2 -8.33 -13.18 -12.36
C GLU A 2 -7.32 -12.43 -11.49
N ALA A 3 -6.42 -13.16 -10.81
CA ALA A 3 -5.34 -12.53 -10.07
C ALA A 3 -4.57 -11.61 -11.03
N PRO A 4 -4.30 -10.34 -10.66
CA PRO A 4 -3.65 -9.39 -11.55
C PRO A 4 -2.39 -10.01 -12.13
N ASP A 5 -2.14 -9.74 -13.41
CA ASP A 5 -0.95 -10.16 -14.11
C ASP A 5 0.25 -9.45 -13.46
N ILE A 6 0.78 -10.03 -12.38
CA ILE A 6 2.04 -9.64 -11.73
C ILE A 6 3.15 -10.13 -12.67
N GLU A 7 3.11 -9.64 -13.91
CA GLU A 7 4.23 -9.71 -14.80
C GLU A 7 5.31 -8.87 -14.14
N ARG A 8 6.55 -9.36 -14.15
CA ARG A 8 7.75 -8.59 -13.74
C ARG A 8 8.04 -7.44 -14.72
N ALA A 9 6.98 -6.79 -15.22
CA ALA A 9 6.91 -5.94 -16.39
C ALA A 9 7.68 -6.51 -17.61
N GLY A 10 7.67 -7.83 -17.81
CA GLY A 10 8.45 -8.46 -18.88
C GLY A 10 9.96 -8.58 -18.62
N LEU A 11 10.43 -8.37 -17.38
CA LEU A 11 11.84 -8.55 -17.01
C LEU A 11 12.14 -9.96 -16.48
N ASN A 12 13.29 -10.48 -16.86
CA ASN A 12 13.79 -11.77 -16.44
C ASN A 12 15.17 -11.63 -15.79
N ARG A 13 15.31 -12.09 -14.53
CA ARG A 13 16.57 -12.04 -13.76
C ARG A 13 17.77 -12.73 -14.41
N TYR A 14 17.56 -13.59 -15.40
CA TYR A 14 18.63 -14.30 -16.09
C TYR A 14 19.11 -13.55 -17.34
N SER A 15 18.36 -12.55 -17.82
CA SER A 15 18.68 -11.86 -19.09
C SER A 15 18.58 -10.34 -19.03
N ASN A 16 17.97 -9.77 -17.98
CA ASN A 16 17.71 -8.33 -17.89
C ASN A 16 18.38 -7.71 -16.67
N PRO A 17 19.27 -6.72 -16.86
CA PRO A 17 19.94 -6.02 -15.76
C PRO A 17 18.98 -5.21 -14.88
N GLY A 18 17.81 -4.84 -15.40
CA GLY A 18 16.75 -4.16 -14.64
C GLY A 18 15.90 -5.06 -13.73
N ALA A 19 16.11 -6.39 -13.76
CA ALA A 19 15.33 -7.30 -12.92
C ALA A 19 15.51 -6.96 -11.43
N GLY A 20 14.40 -6.82 -10.71
CA GLY A 20 14.39 -6.40 -9.31
C GLY A 20 14.67 -4.91 -9.06
N ALA A 21 14.86 -4.10 -10.12
CA ALA A 21 14.97 -2.65 -10.06
C ALA A 21 13.63 -1.92 -10.19
N ILE A 22 12.55 -2.66 -10.44
CA ILE A 22 11.19 -2.13 -10.57
C ILE A 22 10.22 -2.91 -9.68
N THR A 23 9.13 -2.26 -9.27
CA THR A 23 8.00 -2.91 -8.57
C THR A 23 7.33 -3.95 -9.46
N TYR A 24 6.66 -4.94 -8.87
CA TYR A 24 5.78 -5.87 -9.59
C TYR A 24 4.31 -5.53 -9.44
N TYR A 25 4.01 -4.53 -8.61
CA TYR A 25 2.66 -4.05 -8.39
C TYR A 25 2.42 -2.89 -9.35
N HIS A 26 1.51 -3.13 -10.29
CA HIS A 26 1.17 -2.19 -11.35
C HIS A 26 -0.36 -2.10 -11.46
N ASN A 27 -0.85 -1.02 -12.09
CA ASN A 27 -2.24 -0.90 -12.52
C ASN A 27 -3.25 -1.22 -11.41
N VAL A 28 -3.16 -0.54 -10.27
CA VAL A 28 -4.28 -0.57 -9.32
C VAL A 28 -5.46 0.11 -10.01
N GLU A 29 -6.52 -0.66 -10.26
CA GLU A 29 -7.74 -0.20 -10.91
C GLU A 29 -8.88 -0.15 -9.89
N PHE A 30 -9.74 0.86 -10.06
CA PHE A 30 -10.96 1.02 -9.28
C PHE A 30 -12.15 0.82 -10.20
N LEU A 31 -13.13 0.03 -9.76
CA LEU A 31 -14.36 -0.20 -10.50
C LEU A 31 -15.44 0.76 -9.98
N ALA A 32 -16.07 1.49 -10.89
CA ALA A 32 -17.22 2.30 -10.56
C ALA A 32 -18.41 1.38 -10.23
N THR A 33 -18.98 1.53 -9.03
CA THR A 33 -20.18 0.77 -8.59
C THR A 33 -21.48 1.38 -9.09
N LYS A 34 -21.42 2.61 -9.60
CA LYS A 34 -22.53 3.37 -10.17
C LYS A 34 -22.06 4.15 -11.40
N GLN A 35 -22.98 4.58 -12.24
CA GLN A 35 -22.68 5.49 -13.34
C GLN A 35 -22.10 6.79 -12.79
N LEU A 36 -21.00 7.27 -13.37
CA LEU A 36 -20.35 8.52 -13.01
C LEU A 36 -20.70 9.59 -14.04
N GLU A 37 -21.18 10.74 -13.58
CA GLU A 37 -21.42 11.91 -14.42
C GLU A 37 -20.18 12.82 -14.43
N ALA A 38 -20.09 13.70 -15.43
CA ALA A 38 -19.02 14.69 -15.45
C ALA A 38 -19.18 15.63 -14.24
N GLY A 39 -18.09 15.85 -13.49
CA GLY A 39 -18.13 16.63 -12.25
C GLY A 39 -18.23 15.82 -10.98
N THR A 40 -18.59 14.53 -11.06
CA THR A 40 -18.74 13.68 -9.88
C THR A 40 -17.42 13.46 -9.14
N GLU A 41 -17.41 13.76 -7.85
CA GLU A 41 -16.37 13.37 -6.91
C GLU A 41 -16.41 11.85 -6.70
N ILE A 42 -15.25 11.22 -6.80
CA ILE A 42 -15.11 9.78 -6.66
C ILE A 42 -14.81 9.46 -5.20
N PHE A 43 -15.69 8.67 -4.59
CA PHE A 43 -15.52 8.15 -3.25
C PHE A 43 -15.11 6.69 -3.32
N LEU A 44 -14.10 6.33 -2.53
CA LEU A 44 -13.73 4.94 -2.31
C LEU A 44 -14.43 4.45 -1.04
N ASP A 45 -15.13 3.32 -1.13
CA ASP A 45 -15.61 2.61 0.04
C ASP A 45 -14.43 1.90 0.72
N TYR A 46 -14.05 2.40 1.89
CA TYR A 46 -12.96 1.84 2.68
C TYR A 46 -13.42 0.72 3.62
N GLY A 47 -14.72 0.40 3.64
CA GLY A 47 -15.35 -0.49 4.62
C GLY A 47 -15.62 0.18 5.97
N VAL A 48 -16.60 -0.36 6.70
CA VAL A 48 -17.02 0.19 8.01
C VAL A 48 -15.87 0.21 9.03
N ASP A 49 -15.05 -0.84 9.04
CA ASP A 49 -13.91 -1.01 9.96
C ASP A 49 -12.90 0.12 9.85
N TYR A 50 -12.70 0.69 8.64
CA TYR A 50 -11.80 1.82 8.42
C TYR A 50 -12.17 3.03 9.29
N THR A 51 -13.46 3.23 9.53
CA THR A 51 -13.98 4.35 10.34
C THR A 51 -14.13 4.00 11.82
N GLU A 52 -14.49 2.75 12.14
CA GLU A 52 -14.79 2.32 13.52
C GLU A 52 -13.55 2.00 14.34
N THR A 53 -12.51 1.42 13.72
CA THR A 53 -11.27 1.02 14.40
C THR A 53 -10.34 2.18 14.70
N ARG A 54 -10.53 3.34 14.05
CA ARG A 54 -9.65 4.50 14.22
C ARG A 54 -10.14 5.41 15.34
N PRO A 55 -9.31 5.65 16.39
CA PRO A 55 -9.67 6.59 17.43
C PRO A 55 -9.90 7.99 16.83
N PRO A 56 -10.82 8.80 17.38
CA PRO A 56 -11.14 10.15 16.89
C PRO A 56 -9.98 11.17 17.00
N LEU A 57 -8.76 10.72 17.30
CA LEU A 57 -7.59 11.55 17.52
C LEU A 57 -7.01 12.04 16.18
N GLY A 58 -7.36 13.28 15.84
CA GLY A 58 -6.55 14.14 14.96
C GLY A 58 -7.20 14.58 13.64
N GLY A 59 -8.23 13.89 13.16
CA GLY A 59 -8.86 14.21 11.87
C GLY A 59 -10.39 14.07 11.78
N GLY A 60 -11.06 13.67 12.87
CA GLY A 60 -12.52 13.51 12.86
C GLY A 60 -13.07 12.33 12.05
N MET A 61 -12.22 11.42 11.55
CA MET A 61 -12.64 10.26 10.76
C MET A 61 -13.53 9.27 11.55
N GLY A 62 -13.26 9.07 12.84
CA GLY A 62 -14.17 8.30 13.73
C GLY A 62 -15.53 8.96 14.00
N LEU A 63 -15.74 10.20 13.51
CA LEU A 63 -17.03 10.91 13.55
C LEU A 63 -17.66 11.03 12.16
N MET A 64 -17.19 10.26 11.18
CA MET A 64 -17.83 10.14 9.88
C MET A 64 -19.09 9.29 10.03
N PRO A 65 -20.27 9.77 9.58
CA PRO A 65 -21.47 8.96 9.60
C PRO A 65 -21.39 7.77 8.65
N LEU A 66 -22.02 6.66 9.03
CA LEU A 66 -22.12 5.44 8.23
C LEU A 66 -23.47 5.35 7.52
N GLU A 67 -23.62 4.37 6.63
CA GLU A 67 -24.87 4.12 5.89
C GLU A 67 -26.09 4.02 6.84
N GLU A 68 -25.95 3.33 7.97
CA GLU A 68 -27.01 3.19 8.97
C GLU A 68 -27.38 4.51 9.66
N ASP A 69 -26.43 5.45 9.79
CA ASP A 69 -26.70 6.79 10.32
C ASP A 69 -27.52 7.64 9.35
N PHE A 70 -27.31 7.47 8.04
CA PHE A 70 -28.11 8.12 7.00
C PHE A 70 -29.50 7.48 6.85
N LYS A 71 -29.61 6.15 6.91
CA LYS A 71 -30.93 5.47 6.96
C LYS A 71 -31.75 5.92 8.16
N TRP A 72 -31.10 6.08 9.32
CA TRP A 72 -31.73 6.65 10.50
C TRP A 72 -32.19 8.10 10.25
N ALA A 73 -31.34 8.94 9.65
CA ALA A 73 -31.65 10.33 9.35
C ALA A 73 -32.86 10.45 8.42
N ASP A 74 -32.89 9.67 7.33
CA ASP A 74 -34.01 9.63 6.40
C ASP A 74 -35.31 9.23 7.11
N SER A 75 -35.26 8.25 8.03
CA SER A 75 -36.42 7.87 8.83
C SER A 75 -36.93 9.02 9.71
N ILE A 76 -36.03 9.77 10.35
CA ILE A 76 -36.39 10.92 11.20
C ILE A 76 -36.93 12.07 10.36
N ILE A 77 -36.23 12.46 9.30
CA ILE A 77 -36.62 13.55 8.39
C ILE A 77 -38.01 13.27 7.82
N ASN A 78 -38.25 12.06 7.32
CA ASN A 78 -39.56 11.68 6.79
C ASN A 78 -40.65 11.76 7.86
N LYS A 79 -40.40 11.33 9.11
CA LYS A 79 -41.38 11.48 10.21
C LYS A 79 -41.66 12.94 10.53
N LEU A 80 -40.64 13.79 10.56
CA LEU A 80 -40.80 15.23 10.80
C LEU A 80 -41.66 15.86 9.70
N MET A 81 -41.39 15.55 8.43
CA MET A 81 -42.17 16.04 7.29
C MET A 81 -43.64 15.57 7.32
N HIS A 82 -43.90 14.30 7.65
CA HIS A 82 -45.26 13.76 7.71
C HIS A 82 -46.06 14.25 8.92
N SER A 83 -45.39 14.72 9.99
CA SER A 83 -46.08 15.22 11.19
C SER A 83 -46.84 16.52 10.95
N GLY A 84 -46.46 17.29 9.91
CA GLY A 84 -46.96 18.65 9.68
C GLY A 84 -46.59 19.66 10.77
N LEU A 85 -45.72 19.29 11.73
CA LEU A 85 -45.33 20.12 12.87
C LEU A 85 -44.17 21.08 12.56
N PHE A 86 -43.42 20.81 11.49
CA PHE A 86 -42.20 21.55 11.14
C PHE A 86 -42.41 22.27 9.82
N GLU A 87 -42.91 23.51 9.91
CA GLU A 87 -42.98 24.45 8.80
C GLU A 87 -41.76 25.38 8.84
N ALA A 88 -41.41 26.01 7.71
CA ALA A 88 -40.30 26.95 7.65
C ALA A 88 -40.63 28.28 8.37
N ASN A 89 -40.62 28.25 9.70
CA ASN A 89 -40.88 29.38 10.59
C ASN A 89 -39.96 29.34 11.83
N ASP A 90 -39.86 30.47 12.54
CA ASP A 90 -38.92 30.65 13.65
C ASP A 90 -39.15 29.68 14.83
N ASP A 91 -40.42 29.36 15.11
CA ASP A 91 -40.78 28.45 16.20
C ASP A 91 -40.32 27.02 15.88
N SER A 92 -40.59 26.53 14.67
CA SER A 92 -40.15 25.20 14.21
C SER A 92 -38.63 25.10 14.18
N GLU A 93 -37.93 26.15 13.74
CA GLU A 93 -36.47 26.21 13.73
C GLU A 93 -35.90 26.07 15.15
N LYS A 94 -36.52 26.73 16.15
CA LYS A 94 -36.11 26.60 17.55
C LYS A 94 -36.30 25.17 18.09
N TYR A 95 -37.43 24.54 17.80
CA TYR A 95 -37.69 23.16 18.23
C TYR A 95 -36.77 22.16 17.53
N TYR A 96 -36.51 22.37 16.24
CA TYR A 96 -35.62 21.52 15.46
C TYR A 96 -34.16 21.63 15.92
N ARG A 97 -33.69 22.84 16.24
CA ARG A 97 -32.36 23.03 16.85
C ARG A 97 -32.23 22.30 18.17
N LEU A 98 -33.26 22.36 19.03
CA LEU A 98 -33.27 21.60 20.29
C LEU A 98 -33.19 20.09 20.02
N LEU A 99 -33.95 19.57 19.05
CA LEU A 99 -33.88 18.17 18.63
C LEU A 99 -32.47 17.79 18.17
N ARG A 100 -31.85 18.61 17.30
CA ARG A 100 -30.47 18.38 16.84
C ARG A 100 -29.46 18.42 17.97
N ASP A 101 -29.62 19.31 18.95
CA ASP A 101 -28.75 19.37 20.13
C ASP A 101 -28.87 18.13 21.03
N ILE A 102 -30.08 17.61 21.20
CA ILE A 102 -30.32 16.34 21.91
C ILE A 102 -29.63 15.20 21.15
N VAL A 103 -29.87 15.08 19.84
CA VAL A 103 -29.22 14.05 19.00
C VAL A 103 -27.70 14.19 19.10
N ARG A 104 -27.14 15.40 18.98
CA ARG A 104 -25.69 15.64 19.05
C ARG A 104 -25.08 15.23 20.39
N THR A 105 -25.84 15.36 21.48
CA THR A 105 -25.42 14.96 22.82
C THR A 105 -25.41 13.43 22.96
N MET A 106 -26.37 12.75 22.34
CA MET A 106 -26.48 11.28 22.39
C MET A 106 -25.55 10.59 21.39
N ASP A 107 -25.49 11.11 20.17
CA ASP A 107 -24.79 10.53 19.02
C ASP A 107 -24.35 11.64 18.06
N ARG A 108 -23.04 11.94 18.11
CA ARG A 108 -22.44 13.00 17.29
C ARG A 108 -22.38 12.64 15.80
N LYS A 109 -22.42 11.36 15.42
CA LYS A 109 -22.43 10.94 14.00
C LYS A 109 -23.80 11.23 13.40
N LYS A 110 -24.86 10.77 14.06
CA LYS A 110 -26.25 10.99 13.66
C LYS A 110 -26.64 12.46 13.60
N ALA A 111 -26.10 13.30 14.48
CA ALA A 111 -26.39 14.73 14.39
C ALA A 111 -25.85 15.40 13.11
N LYS A 112 -24.77 14.86 12.52
CA LYS A 112 -24.19 15.37 11.28
C LYS A 112 -24.97 14.97 10.03
N THR A 113 -25.78 13.92 10.11
CA THR A 113 -26.61 13.47 8.98
C THR A 113 -27.94 14.22 8.87
N LEU A 114 -28.28 15.04 9.88
CA LEU A 114 -29.46 15.90 9.87
C LEU A 114 -29.16 17.28 9.26
N PRO A 115 -30.05 17.83 8.42
CA PRO A 115 -29.92 19.19 7.89
C PRO A 115 -29.73 20.25 8.98
N GLU A 116 -29.02 21.34 8.67
CA GLU A 116 -28.79 22.41 9.64
C GLU A 116 -30.07 23.18 10.00
N HIS A 117 -30.97 23.37 9.02
CA HIS A 117 -32.18 24.19 9.16
C HIS A 117 -33.46 23.42 8.82
N VAL A 118 -34.60 23.85 9.39
CA VAL A 118 -35.93 23.29 9.08
C VAL A 118 -36.31 23.49 7.62
N SER A 119 -35.88 24.61 7.02
CA SER A 119 -36.10 24.92 5.60
C SER A 119 -35.59 23.82 4.66
N ASP A 120 -34.60 23.06 5.12
CA ASP A 120 -33.88 22.09 4.32
C ASP A 120 -34.46 20.68 4.46
N LEU A 121 -35.35 20.44 5.43
CA LEU A 121 -35.95 19.12 5.68
C LEU A 121 -36.71 18.60 4.46
N LYS A 122 -37.38 19.48 3.72
CA LYS A 122 -38.10 19.10 2.51
C LYS A 122 -37.13 18.60 1.44
N LYS A 123 -36.07 19.36 1.16
CA LYS A 123 -35.05 18.98 0.17
C LYS A 123 -34.36 17.67 0.58
N ALA A 124 -33.96 17.55 1.83
CA ALA A 124 -33.35 16.33 2.36
C ALA A 124 -34.29 15.11 2.33
N SER A 125 -35.60 15.30 2.50
CA SER A 125 -36.61 14.24 2.37
C SER A 125 -36.77 13.76 0.93
N GLU A 126 -36.67 14.67 -0.04
CA GLU A 126 -36.81 14.38 -1.47
C GLU A 126 -35.53 13.75 -2.07
N GLU A 127 -34.36 14.22 -1.67
CA GLU A 127 -33.06 13.78 -2.21
C GLU A 127 -32.37 12.69 -1.37
N GLY A 128 -32.75 12.53 -0.10
CA GLY A 128 -32.07 11.69 0.89
C GLY A 128 -30.98 12.46 1.65
N ALA A 129 -30.84 12.16 2.94
CA ALA A 129 -29.94 12.84 3.87
C ALA A 129 -28.46 12.78 3.45
N ALA A 130 -28.04 11.66 2.85
CA ALA A 130 -26.66 11.48 2.38
C ALA A 130 -26.32 12.45 1.24
N LEU A 131 -27.13 12.49 0.18
CA LEU A 131 -26.92 13.39 -0.94
C LEU A 131 -27.11 14.85 -0.54
N TYR A 132 -28.06 15.14 0.35
CA TYR A 132 -28.25 16.48 0.89
C TYR A 132 -27.02 16.99 1.65
N SER A 133 -26.34 16.10 2.40
CA SER A 133 -25.19 16.46 3.23
C SER A 133 -23.95 16.82 2.41
N ASP A 134 -23.91 16.42 1.13
CA ASP A 134 -22.83 16.70 0.21
C ASP A 134 -23.38 17.25 -1.12
N GLN A 135 -23.90 18.48 -1.11
CA GLN A 135 -24.52 19.10 -2.29
C GLN A 135 -23.51 19.42 -3.42
N ASP A 136 -22.22 19.28 -3.12
CA ASP A 136 -21.11 19.73 -3.93
C ASP A 136 -20.33 18.56 -4.55
N TYR A 137 -20.82 17.33 -4.34
CA TYR A 137 -20.24 16.10 -4.88
C TYR A 137 -20.26 16.04 -6.41
N ILE A 138 -21.01 16.91 -7.09
CA ILE A 138 -20.92 17.12 -8.54
C ILE A 138 -20.55 18.58 -8.80
N ARG A 139 -19.32 18.81 -9.28
CA ARG A 139 -18.85 20.14 -9.67
C ARG A 139 -19.28 20.49 -11.10
N SER A 140 -19.66 21.75 -11.32
CA SER A 140 -19.95 22.22 -12.67
C SER A 140 -18.70 22.20 -13.55
N MET A 141 -18.89 22.06 -14.86
CA MET A 141 -17.77 22.08 -15.81
C MET A 141 -17.02 23.41 -15.80
N ASP A 142 -17.71 24.53 -15.59
CA ASP A 142 -17.08 25.85 -15.45
C ASP A 142 -16.20 25.91 -14.19
N TRP A 143 -16.70 25.40 -13.07
CA TRP A 143 -15.91 25.30 -11.84
C TRP A 143 -14.67 24.43 -12.07
N LEU A 144 -14.81 23.28 -12.74
CA LEU A 144 -13.67 22.41 -13.07
C LEU A 144 -12.69 23.05 -14.07
N ALA A 145 -13.15 23.84 -15.02
CA ALA A 145 -12.28 24.56 -15.95
C ALA A 145 -11.42 25.60 -15.23
N GLU A 146 -12.00 26.28 -14.24
CA GLU A 146 -11.31 27.29 -13.42
C GLU A 146 -10.46 26.67 -12.30
N ASN A 147 -10.91 25.55 -11.73
CA ASN A 147 -10.40 25.01 -10.48
C ASN A 147 -9.73 23.62 -10.58
N GLY A 148 -9.98 22.88 -11.66
CA GLY A 148 -9.49 21.51 -11.84
C GLY A 148 -8.03 21.45 -12.25
N ALA A 149 -7.39 20.33 -11.94
CA ALA A 149 -6.14 19.90 -12.55
C ALA A 149 -6.32 18.49 -13.10
N CYS A 150 -5.86 18.26 -14.33
CA CYS A 150 -5.96 16.94 -14.95
C CYS A 150 -4.89 16.02 -14.35
N VAL A 151 -5.32 15.00 -13.61
CA VAL A 151 -4.44 13.99 -13.00
C VAL A 151 -4.41 12.66 -13.78
N ASP A 152 -5.29 12.51 -14.78
CA ASP A 152 -5.45 11.29 -15.58
C ASP A 152 -4.99 11.48 -17.04
N SER A 153 -3.84 12.13 -17.26
CA SER A 153 -3.29 12.31 -18.62
C SER A 153 -2.44 11.13 -19.10
N MET A 154 -2.15 10.16 -18.23
CA MET A 154 -1.17 9.09 -18.48
C MET A 154 -1.74 7.71 -18.17
N GLU A 155 -1.25 6.69 -18.85
CA GLU A 155 -1.49 5.29 -18.58
C GLU A 155 -0.19 4.48 -18.59
N GLY A 156 -0.16 3.39 -17.82
CA GLY A 156 0.95 2.45 -17.79
C GLY A 156 0.79 1.34 -18.82
N LYS A 157 1.71 1.24 -19.78
CA LYS A 157 1.82 0.13 -20.75
C LYS A 157 3.23 -0.47 -20.71
N LEU A 158 3.47 -1.57 -21.42
CA LEU A 158 4.84 -2.04 -21.65
C LEU A 158 5.64 -0.94 -22.36
N SER A 159 6.85 -0.65 -21.86
CA SER A 159 7.71 0.37 -22.45
C SER A 159 8.19 -0.05 -23.82
N THR A 160 8.40 0.94 -24.70
CA THR A 160 9.11 0.76 -25.97
C THR A 160 10.61 0.54 -25.77
N ILE A 161 11.16 0.85 -24.60
CA ILE A 161 12.53 0.54 -24.22
C ILE A 161 12.63 -0.93 -23.80
N GLN A 162 13.40 -1.70 -24.54
CA GLN A 162 13.66 -3.10 -24.21
C GLN A 162 14.30 -3.24 -22.82
N GLY A 163 13.66 -3.98 -21.94
CA GLY A 163 14.19 -4.23 -20.60
C GLY A 163 13.98 -3.10 -19.58
N ALA A 164 13.18 -2.06 -19.91
CA ALA A 164 12.78 -1.02 -18.96
C ALA A 164 11.48 -1.34 -18.20
N GLY A 165 10.80 -2.41 -18.58
CA GLY A 165 9.55 -2.80 -17.95
C GLY A 165 8.36 -2.04 -18.50
N ARG A 166 7.66 -1.31 -17.63
CA ARG A 166 6.50 -0.49 -18.00
C ARG A 166 6.92 0.97 -18.22
N GLY A 167 6.17 1.67 -19.05
CA GLY A 167 6.35 3.08 -19.38
C GLY A 167 5.06 3.88 -19.22
N ALA A 168 5.19 5.21 -19.14
CA ALA A 168 4.07 6.14 -19.12
C ALA A 168 3.73 6.59 -20.55
N PHE A 169 2.47 6.44 -20.95
CA PHE A 169 1.96 6.83 -22.26
C PHE A 169 0.85 7.86 -22.12
N LEU A 170 0.75 8.80 -23.06
CA LEU A 170 -0.29 9.82 -23.02
C LEU A 170 -1.65 9.29 -23.47
N LYS A 171 -2.69 9.59 -22.69
CA LYS A 171 -4.10 9.30 -23.07
C LYS A 171 -4.67 10.30 -24.09
N ARG A 172 -4.00 11.44 -24.29
CA ARG A 172 -4.39 12.53 -25.21
C ARG A 172 -3.16 13.31 -25.68
N SER A 173 -3.24 13.94 -26.86
CA SER A 173 -2.17 14.82 -27.33
C SER A 173 -2.04 16.06 -26.43
N VAL A 174 -0.81 16.54 -26.27
CA VAL A 174 -0.47 17.74 -25.48
C VAL A 174 0.48 18.64 -26.25
N LYS A 175 0.45 19.94 -25.99
CA LYS A 175 1.32 20.93 -26.61
C LYS A 175 2.57 21.17 -25.79
N LYS A 176 3.63 21.64 -26.46
CA LYS A 176 4.84 22.11 -25.79
C LYS A 176 4.48 23.11 -24.67
N GLY A 177 4.95 22.85 -23.46
CA GLY A 177 4.72 23.68 -22.28
C GLY A 177 3.47 23.32 -21.48
N ASP A 178 2.64 22.39 -21.97
CA ASP A 178 1.50 21.88 -21.21
C ASP A 178 1.97 21.06 -20.01
N VAL A 179 1.26 21.21 -18.89
CA VAL A 179 1.44 20.35 -17.73
C VAL A 179 0.68 19.06 -17.96
N ILE A 180 1.40 17.95 -17.94
CA ILE A 180 0.84 16.61 -18.13
C ILE A 180 0.23 16.13 -16.81
N VAL A 181 0.96 16.32 -15.71
CA VAL A 181 0.54 15.93 -14.36
C VAL A 181 1.23 16.78 -13.30
N THR A 182 0.50 17.06 -12.23
CA THR A 182 1.04 17.65 -11.00
C THR A 182 0.99 16.60 -9.91
N SER A 183 2.14 16.22 -9.35
CA SER A 183 2.21 15.25 -8.26
C SER A 183 2.68 15.93 -6.98
N PRO A 184 1.94 15.81 -5.87
CA PRO A 184 2.53 16.04 -4.56
C PRO A 184 3.65 15.03 -4.28
N VAL A 185 4.59 15.41 -3.42
CA VAL A 185 5.74 14.57 -3.04
C VAL A 185 5.80 14.35 -1.53
N ILE A 186 6.15 13.13 -1.15
CA ILE A 186 6.67 12.83 0.18
C ILE A 186 8.16 13.18 0.15
N HIS A 187 8.60 14.02 1.07
CA HIS A 187 10.00 14.41 1.18
C HIS A 187 10.67 13.59 2.28
N PHE A 188 11.83 13.02 1.98
CA PHE A 188 12.70 12.36 2.93
C PHE A 188 13.94 13.23 3.08
N PRO A 189 14.07 14.00 4.18
CA PRO A 189 15.20 14.91 4.37
C PRO A 189 16.56 14.21 4.35
N TYR A 190 16.60 12.94 4.78
CA TYR A 190 17.81 12.13 4.85
C TYR A 190 17.64 10.81 4.10
N ASN A 191 18.41 10.62 3.03
CA ASN A 191 18.36 9.45 2.16
C ASN A 191 18.79 8.12 2.83
N ASN A 192 19.38 8.18 4.03
CA ASN A 192 19.77 7.01 4.81
C ASN A 192 18.57 6.23 5.35
N VAL A 193 17.36 6.80 5.34
CA VAL A 193 16.10 6.09 5.60
C VAL A 193 15.88 4.94 4.60
N MET A 194 16.47 5.05 3.41
CA MET A 194 16.39 4.02 2.36
C MET A 194 17.41 2.90 2.55
N ASN A 195 18.29 2.96 3.54
CA ASN A 195 19.31 1.93 3.75
C ASN A 195 18.68 0.64 4.30
N MET A 196 19.11 -0.49 3.76
CA MET A 196 18.81 -1.81 4.29
C MET A 196 20.01 -2.34 5.07
N TYR A 197 19.76 -2.97 6.21
CA TYR A 197 20.78 -3.49 7.11
C TYR A 197 20.63 -5.00 7.28
N ASP A 198 21.76 -5.69 7.49
CA ASP A 198 21.74 -7.10 7.86
C ASP A 198 21.19 -7.27 9.28
N VAL A 199 20.08 -7.99 9.43
CA VAL A 199 19.51 -8.29 10.75
C VAL A 199 20.26 -9.47 11.35
N GLN A 200 21.33 -9.19 12.10
CA GLN A 200 22.04 -10.22 12.84
C GLN A 200 21.30 -10.59 14.12
N LYS A 201 20.85 -11.85 14.22
CA LYS A 201 20.38 -12.43 15.49
C LYS A 201 21.58 -12.53 16.44
N LYS A 202 21.57 -11.76 17.54
CA LYS A 202 22.53 -11.97 18.64
C LYS A 202 22.06 -13.13 19.49
N LYS A 203 22.91 -14.15 19.67
CA LYS A 203 22.74 -15.16 20.73
C LYS A 203 23.11 -14.54 22.08
N ASN A 204 22.25 -14.69 23.08
CA ASN A 204 22.58 -14.32 24.47
C ASN A 204 23.59 -15.32 25.07
N ARG A 205 24.32 -14.88 26.11
CA ARG A 205 25.35 -15.67 26.82
C ARG A 205 24.85 -16.99 27.45
N ASN A 206 23.54 -17.22 27.50
CA ASN A 206 22.93 -18.40 28.09
C ASN A 206 22.32 -19.37 27.05
N GLY A 207 22.59 -19.20 25.75
CA GLY A 207 22.18 -20.16 24.72
C GLY A 207 20.67 -20.24 24.43
N LYS A 208 19.85 -19.39 25.06
CA LYS A 208 18.46 -19.14 24.66
C LYS A 208 18.40 -17.94 23.71
N ASP A 209 17.73 -18.13 22.59
CA ASP A 209 17.57 -17.13 21.52
C ASP A 209 16.48 -16.11 21.89
N ASP A 210 16.81 -15.09 22.69
CA ASP A 210 15.88 -13.99 22.98
C ASP A 210 15.94 -12.89 21.92
N GLU A 211 14.75 -12.44 21.50
CA GLU A 211 14.40 -11.30 20.66
C GLU A 211 15.14 -11.16 19.32
N ILE A 212 14.38 -11.13 18.22
CA ILE A 212 14.84 -10.50 16.98
C ILE A 212 14.96 -9.00 17.28
N ARG A 213 16.03 -8.59 17.95
CA ARG A 213 16.49 -7.22 17.88
C ARG A 213 17.03 -7.08 16.47
N ALA A 214 16.18 -6.58 15.56
CA ALA A 214 16.67 -5.90 14.36
C ALA A 214 17.86 -5.06 14.82
N SER A 215 19.04 -5.33 14.31
CA SER A 215 20.29 -4.82 14.87
C SER A 215 20.27 -3.29 14.88
N GLY A 216 19.83 -2.71 16.00
CA GLY A 216 19.98 -1.31 16.35
C GLY A 216 18.95 -0.31 15.83
N TYR A 217 17.66 -0.65 15.76
CA TYR A 217 16.62 0.37 15.91
C TYR A 217 15.74 -0.02 17.10
N THR A 218 15.99 0.60 18.27
CA THR A 218 14.84 0.91 19.11
C THR A 218 14.01 1.88 18.27
N ALA A 219 12.74 1.56 18.04
CA ALA A 219 11.77 2.59 17.72
C ALA A 219 11.71 3.50 18.95
N ASP A 220 12.67 4.42 19.05
CA ASP A 220 12.53 5.57 19.93
C ASP A 220 11.44 6.41 19.29
N PHE A 221 10.19 6.07 19.62
CA PHE A 221 9.06 6.95 19.40
C PHE A 221 9.42 8.31 19.99
N TYR A 222 9.55 9.29 19.10
CA TYR A 222 9.41 10.73 19.30
C TYR A 222 9.17 11.19 20.75
N ASP A 223 10.18 11.14 21.63
CA ASP A 223 10.26 12.09 22.75
C ASP A 223 10.84 13.37 22.15
N GLY A 224 10.02 14.41 22.06
CA GLY A 224 10.21 15.66 21.34
C GLY A 224 11.41 16.53 21.76
N LYS A 225 12.49 15.95 22.27
CA LYS A 225 13.74 16.63 22.63
C LYS A 225 14.96 15.79 22.25
N LYS A 226 15.48 16.08 21.04
CA LYS A 226 16.89 15.94 20.58
C LYS A 226 17.26 14.72 19.71
N ARG A 227 17.68 15.12 18.49
CA ARG A 227 18.73 14.60 17.60
C ARG A 227 18.36 13.51 16.58
N PHE A 228 18.27 13.99 15.34
CA PHE A 228 18.58 13.32 14.08
C PHE A 228 19.57 12.17 14.21
N PHE A 229 19.30 11.09 13.48
CA PHE A 229 20.12 9.90 13.29
C PHE A 229 21.62 10.24 13.16
N LYS A 230 22.34 10.35 14.27
CA LYS A 230 23.81 10.31 14.28
C LYS A 230 24.22 8.85 14.19
N ASN A 231 24.13 8.29 12.98
CA ASN A 231 24.67 6.97 12.70
C ASN A 231 26.20 7.06 12.69
N ARG A 232 26.82 6.72 13.83
CA ARG A 232 28.24 6.36 13.88
C ARG A 232 28.53 5.33 14.98
N LYS A 233 27.68 4.32 15.15
CA LYS A 233 28.12 3.08 15.79
C LYS A 233 28.81 2.20 14.74
N LYS A 234 30.14 2.05 14.88
CA LYS A 234 30.95 1.06 14.15
C LYS A 234 30.25 -0.30 14.25
N GLY A 235 29.85 -0.89 13.12
CA GLY A 235 29.39 -2.28 13.04
C GLY A 235 28.13 -2.55 12.22
N HIS A 236 27.47 -1.55 11.64
CA HIS A 236 26.26 -1.77 10.84
C HIS A 236 26.65 -1.86 9.35
N ASN A 237 26.58 -3.05 8.77
CA ASN A 237 26.82 -3.25 7.35
C ASN A 237 25.54 -2.94 6.58
N ILE A 238 25.53 -1.82 5.84
CA ILE A 238 24.50 -1.54 4.84
C ILE A 238 24.61 -2.64 3.77
N ILE A 239 23.55 -3.41 3.58
CA ILE A 239 23.51 -4.52 2.61
C ILE A 239 22.85 -4.14 1.30
N GLY A 240 22.19 -2.98 1.24
CA GLY A 240 21.52 -2.47 0.05
C GLY A 240 20.68 -1.23 0.35
N ARG A 241 19.86 -0.85 -0.62
CA ARG A 241 18.87 0.23 -0.50
C ARG A 241 17.49 -0.28 -0.90
N GLN A 242 16.46 0.29 -0.28
CA GLN A 242 15.07 -0.02 -0.60
C GLN A 242 14.74 0.32 -2.05
N LEU A 243 13.86 -0.47 -2.68
CA LEU A 243 13.41 -0.28 -4.06
C LEU A 243 12.83 1.12 -4.31
N LEU A 244 12.18 1.70 -3.30
CA LEU A 244 11.56 3.03 -3.35
C LEU A 244 12.52 4.12 -3.86
N VAL A 245 13.83 3.97 -3.65
CA VAL A 245 14.83 4.93 -4.13
C VAL A 245 14.77 5.16 -5.63
N ASN A 246 14.44 4.14 -6.44
CA ASN A 246 14.37 4.25 -7.91
C ASN A 246 13.22 5.13 -8.38
N TYR A 247 12.25 5.40 -7.49
CA TYR A 247 11.09 6.24 -7.74
C TYR A 247 11.20 7.61 -7.09
N CYS A 248 12.35 7.92 -6.47
CA CYS A 248 12.59 9.21 -5.85
C CYS A 248 13.39 10.13 -6.76
N PHE A 249 13.05 11.41 -6.74
CA PHE A 249 13.92 12.49 -7.22
C PHE A 249 14.94 12.86 -6.13
N GLY A 250 16.17 13.18 -6.53
CA GLY A 250 17.25 13.60 -5.65
C GLY A 250 18.25 14.50 -6.36
N HIS A 251 19.38 14.74 -5.70
CA HIS A 251 20.50 15.49 -6.25
C HIS A 251 21.82 14.95 -5.71
N PRO A 252 22.92 14.90 -6.48
CA PRO A 252 24.22 14.38 -6.02
C PRO A 252 24.72 15.07 -4.74
N ASP A 253 24.54 16.38 -4.65
CA ASP A 253 24.96 17.19 -3.50
C ASP A 253 23.94 17.24 -2.35
N SER A 254 22.94 16.35 -2.29
CA SER A 254 21.89 16.41 -1.26
C SER A 254 21.59 15.06 -0.61
N THR A 255 21.15 15.10 0.64
CA THR A 255 20.50 13.96 1.30
C THR A 255 19.00 13.89 1.05
N VAL A 256 18.39 14.92 0.47
CA VAL A 256 16.93 14.98 0.28
C VAL A 256 16.50 14.08 -0.87
N LEU A 257 15.47 13.26 -0.62
CA LEU A 257 14.75 12.51 -1.65
C LEU A 257 13.29 12.97 -1.70
N LEU A 258 12.71 13.01 -2.89
CA LEU A 258 11.32 13.41 -3.12
C LEU A 258 10.60 12.28 -3.85
N PHE A 259 9.65 11.63 -3.19
CA PHE A 259 8.85 10.57 -3.77
C PHE A 259 7.50 11.13 -4.25
N PRO A 260 7.24 11.17 -5.57
CA PRO A 260 5.92 11.53 -6.11
C PRO A 260 4.94 10.38 -5.85
N TYR A 261 3.88 10.66 -5.10
CA TYR A 261 2.91 9.61 -4.72
C TYR A 261 1.70 9.52 -5.66
N LEU A 262 1.69 10.25 -6.77
CA LEU A 262 0.70 10.06 -7.83
C LEU A 262 1.18 8.95 -8.77
N GLY A 263 0.44 7.84 -8.80
CA GLY A 263 0.94 6.51 -9.20
C GLY A 263 1.59 6.40 -10.58
N ASN A 264 1.21 7.24 -11.54
CA ASN A 264 1.72 7.15 -12.92
C ASN A 264 3.02 7.94 -13.15
N VAL A 265 3.45 8.81 -12.22
CA VAL A 265 4.73 9.54 -12.37
C VAL A 265 5.92 8.60 -12.29
N GLY A 266 5.83 7.56 -11.43
CA GLY A 266 6.88 6.55 -11.29
C GLY A 266 7.05 5.63 -12.50
N LEU A 267 6.21 5.76 -13.54
CA LEU A 267 6.31 4.99 -14.79
C LEU A 267 7.07 5.73 -15.90
N ILE A 268 7.40 7.01 -15.70
CA ILE A 268 8.07 7.82 -16.73
C ILE A 268 9.53 7.36 -16.81
N ASN A 269 9.89 6.61 -17.85
CA ASN A 269 11.23 6.09 -18.03
C ASN A 269 12.26 7.18 -18.35
N HIS A 270 13.53 6.83 -18.15
CA HIS A 270 14.64 7.64 -18.59
C HIS A 270 14.68 7.77 -20.12
N GLY A 271 14.89 8.99 -20.61
CA GLY A 271 15.35 9.25 -21.97
C GLY A 271 16.50 10.24 -21.94
N ALA A 272 17.65 9.83 -22.49
CA ALA A 272 18.82 10.68 -22.65
C ALA A 272 18.51 11.96 -23.44
N GLU A 273 19.46 12.90 -23.44
CA GLU A 273 19.36 14.16 -24.19
C GLU A 273 18.91 13.91 -25.65
N GLY A 274 17.85 14.61 -26.07
CA GLY A 274 17.25 14.47 -27.40
C GLY A 274 16.19 13.37 -27.54
N LYS A 275 16.09 12.43 -26.59
CA LYS A 275 14.98 11.46 -26.49
C LYS A 275 13.95 11.85 -25.45
N SER A 276 14.36 12.53 -24.38
CA SER A 276 13.43 13.11 -23.43
C SER A 276 12.45 14.06 -24.12
N ASN A 277 11.17 13.92 -23.79
CA ASN A 277 10.10 14.76 -24.30
C ASN A 277 9.33 15.45 -23.17
N VAL A 278 9.69 15.19 -21.90
CA VAL A 278 9.16 15.89 -20.73
C VAL A 278 10.27 16.36 -19.80
N LYS A 279 9.95 17.34 -18.94
CA LYS A 279 10.84 17.83 -17.86
C LYS A 279 10.08 18.00 -16.55
N VAL A 280 10.82 17.99 -15.45
CA VAL A 280 10.30 18.33 -14.12
C VAL A 280 10.43 19.83 -13.87
N GLN A 281 9.44 20.45 -13.23
CA GLN A 281 9.55 21.79 -12.67
C GLN A 281 8.75 21.93 -11.37
N TRP A 282 9.02 23.00 -10.63
CA TRP A 282 8.12 23.46 -9.56
C TRP A 282 6.91 24.18 -10.15
N PRO A 283 5.72 24.07 -9.52
CA PRO A 283 4.58 24.91 -9.88
C PRO A 283 4.94 26.41 -9.82
N SER A 284 4.88 27.11 -10.95
CA SER A 284 5.47 28.45 -11.12
C SER A 284 4.52 29.63 -10.85
N SER A 285 3.19 29.45 -10.91
CA SER A 285 2.23 30.48 -10.52
C SER A 285 0.89 29.92 -10.02
N LEU A 286 0.29 30.64 -9.06
CA LEU A 286 -1.07 30.44 -8.54
C LEU A 286 -2.17 30.83 -9.55
N GLU A 287 -1.79 31.40 -10.69
CA GLU A 287 -2.71 31.98 -11.69
C GLU A 287 -3.43 30.92 -12.55
N ARG A 288 -3.00 29.65 -12.49
CA ARG A 288 -3.60 28.54 -13.25
C ARG A 288 -4.13 27.42 -12.34
N GLY A 289 -5.05 27.77 -11.45
CA GLY A 289 -5.89 26.81 -10.71
C GLY A 289 -5.47 26.52 -9.25
N PRO A 290 -6.43 26.12 -8.39
CA PRO A 290 -6.28 25.91 -6.95
C PRO A 290 -5.52 24.66 -6.56
N ALA A 291 -5.35 23.65 -7.42
CA ALA A 291 -4.49 22.51 -7.11
C ALA A 291 -3.04 22.96 -6.80
N ARG A 292 -2.58 24.05 -7.43
CA ARG A 292 -1.28 24.68 -7.17
C ARG A 292 -1.26 25.53 -5.89
N LYS A 293 -2.41 25.84 -5.27
CA LYS A 293 -2.49 26.53 -3.95
C LYS A 293 -1.98 25.65 -2.82
N PHE A 294 -1.98 24.33 -3.01
CA PHE A 294 -1.42 23.39 -2.04
C PHE A 294 0.11 23.29 -2.13
N HIS A 295 0.73 23.83 -3.18
CA HIS A 295 2.18 23.91 -3.29
C HIS A 295 2.74 25.01 -2.37
N ARG A 296 3.48 24.59 -1.35
CA ARG A 296 4.19 25.44 -0.40
C ARG A 296 5.52 25.88 -0.98
N LYS A 297 5.49 26.89 -1.85
CA LYS A 297 6.69 27.47 -2.47
C LYS A 297 7.71 27.94 -1.42
N ASP A 298 7.23 28.44 -0.28
CA ASP A 298 8.05 28.86 0.86
C ASP A 298 8.94 27.73 1.42
N TRP A 299 8.58 26.46 1.22
CA TRP A 299 9.38 25.32 1.67
C TRP A 299 10.62 25.10 0.80
N LEU A 300 10.62 25.54 -0.46
CA LEU A 300 11.81 25.47 -1.32
C LEU A 300 12.95 26.36 -0.79
N ASP A 301 12.62 27.35 0.04
CA ASP A 301 13.59 28.24 0.70
C ASP A 301 14.01 27.75 2.10
N SER A 302 13.61 26.55 2.51
CA SER A 302 13.98 25.96 3.81
C SER A 302 15.32 25.21 3.76
N THR A 303 16.01 25.08 4.89
CA THR A 303 17.14 24.13 5.02
C THR A 303 16.65 22.70 5.20
N VAL A 304 17.52 21.71 5.03
CA VAL A 304 17.17 20.30 5.25
C VAL A 304 16.67 20.05 6.68
N GLU A 305 17.25 20.70 7.69
CA GLU A 305 16.84 20.58 9.09
C GLU A 305 15.45 21.20 9.34
N GLN A 306 15.13 22.29 8.65
CA GLN A 306 13.82 22.92 8.71
C GLN A 306 12.78 22.04 8.02
N LEU A 307 13.10 21.51 6.84
CA LEU A 307 12.25 20.57 6.10
C LEU A 307 11.91 19.34 6.96
N ALA A 308 12.90 18.79 7.66
CA ALA A 308 12.73 17.69 8.62
C ALA A 308 11.98 18.06 9.91
N GLY A 309 11.60 19.32 10.10
CA GLY A 309 10.69 19.75 11.15
C GLY A 309 9.27 20.04 10.65
N LEU A 310 9.12 20.31 9.34
CA LEU A 310 7.85 20.56 8.65
C LEU A 310 7.11 19.26 8.30
N ASP A 311 7.86 18.16 8.18
CA ASP A 311 7.40 16.79 7.87
C ASP A 311 6.39 16.19 8.85
N LYS A 312 6.18 16.80 10.02
CA LYS A 312 5.47 16.16 11.13
C LYS A 312 4.01 15.85 10.85
N HIS A 313 3.34 16.54 9.92
CA HIS A 313 1.89 16.40 9.74
C HIS A 313 1.33 16.52 8.30
N MET A 314 2.12 16.80 7.24
CA MET A 314 1.57 16.97 5.89
C MET A 314 2.60 16.97 4.74
N SER A 315 2.16 16.63 3.53
CA SER A 315 2.86 16.96 2.28
C SER A 315 2.58 18.42 1.89
N GLY A 316 3.61 19.12 1.39
CA GLY A 316 3.48 20.53 0.97
C GLY A 316 4.21 20.88 -0.31
N VAL A 317 5.16 20.06 -0.73
CA VAL A 317 5.89 20.23 -1.99
C VAL A 317 5.19 19.44 -3.09
N MET A 318 5.16 20.00 -4.30
CA MET A 318 4.58 19.39 -5.49
C MET A 318 5.55 19.57 -6.65
N ILE A 319 5.52 18.64 -7.59
CA ILE A 319 6.27 18.71 -8.85
C ILE A 319 5.32 18.66 -10.03
N GLU A 320 5.73 19.23 -11.15
CA GLU A 320 5.01 19.14 -12.41
C GLU A 320 5.85 18.45 -13.47
N ILE A 321 5.22 17.58 -14.25
CA ILE A 321 5.78 17.03 -15.47
C ILE A 321 5.23 17.84 -16.64
N VAL A 322 6.14 18.42 -17.43
CA VAL A 322 5.79 19.38 -18.48
C VAL A 322 6.34 18.92 -19.82
N ALA A 323 5.51 18.99 -20.85
CA ALA A 323 5.91 18.66 -22.22
C ALA A 323 6.96 19.65 -22.75
N THR A 324 8.06 19.15 -23.31
CA THR A 324 9.15 19.96 -23.90
C THR A 324 8.96 20.22 -25.40
N ARG A 325 8.02 19.48 -26.01
CA ARG A 325 7.54 19.61 -27.38
C ARG A 325 6.06 19.19 -27.46
N ASP A 326 5.46 19.27 -28.64
CA ASP A 326 4.18 18.61 -28.88
C ASP A 326 4.38 17.08 -28.80
N ILE A 327 3.43 16.40 -28.15
CA ILE A 327 3.45 14.95 -27.91
C ILE A 327 2.07 14.42 -28.27
N GLU A 328 2.02 13.37 -29.08
CA GLU A 328 0.75 12.81 -29.53
C GLU A 328 0.14 11.84 -28.52
N LYS A 329 -1.17 11.61 -28.65
CA LYS A 329 -1.85 10.51 -27.96
C LYS A 329 -1.12 9.19 -28.25
N ASP A 330 -1.07 8.31 -27.24
CA ASP A 330 -0.43 7.00 -27.28
C ASP A 330 1.10 7.03 -27.42
N GLU A 331 1.73 8.20 -27.35
CA GLU A 331 3.19 8.31 -27.33
C GLU A 331 3.73 8.07 -25.90
N GLU A 332 4.85 7.34 -25.79
CA GLU A 332 5.57 7.17 -24.52
C GLU A 332 6.30 8.46 -24.15
N ILE A 333 6.25 8.84 -22.88
CA ILE A 333 6.97 10.00 -22.37
C ILE A 333 8.23 9.57 -21.61
N PHE A 334 9.28 10.36 -21.81
CA PHE A 334 10.60 10.11 -21.27
C PHE A 334 11.15 11.36 -20.59
N LEU A 335 11.70 11.15 -19.41
CA LEU A 335 12.34 12.18 -18.61
C LEU A 335 13.85 11.98 -18.63
N ASP A 336 14.61 13.06 -18.77
CA ASP A 336 16.04 12.99 -18.53
C ASP A 336 16.30 12.83 -17.02
N TYR A 337 16.96 11.73 -16.64
CA TYR A 337 17.26 11.41 -15.24
C TYR A 337 18.60 11.99 -14.78
N GLY A 338 19.32 12.65 -15.69
CA GLY A 338 20.59 13.30 -15.46
C GLY A 338 21.81 12.38 -15.67
N PRO A 339 22.98 12.96 -15.97
CA PRO A 339 24.19 12.22 -16.35
C PRO A 339 24.74 11.33 -15.23
N ALA A 340 24.51 11.70 -13.96
CA ALA A 340 24.91 10.87 -12.83
C ALA A 340 24.11 9.56 -12.77
N TRP A 341 22.82 9.59 -13.12
CA TRP A 341 22.02 8.38 -13.22
C TRP A 341 22.45 7.52 -14.41
N GLU A 342 22.64 8.14 -15.59
CA GLU A 342 23.09 7.44 -16.80
C GLU A 342 24.40 6.67 -16.56
N LYS A 343 25.39 7.35 -15.97
CA LYS A 343 26.66 6.73 -15.64
C LYS A 343 26.50 5.51 -14.71
N GLU A 344 25.69 5.63 -13.67
CA GLU A 344 25.49 4.54 -12.71
C GLU A 344 24.70 3.38 -13.31
N TRP A 345 23.76 3.67 -14.21
CA TRP A 345 23.07 2.63 -14.98
C TRP A 345 24.02 1.91 -15.94
N ASP A 346 24.85 2.63 -16.67
CA ASP A 346 25.84 2.05 -17.59
C ASP A 346 26.86 1.19 -16.82
N ASP A 347 27.37 1.69 -15.69
CA ASP A 347 28.25 0.93 -14.80
C ASP A 347 27.58 -0.34 -14.29
N HIS A 348 26.30 -0.25 -13.89
CA HIS A 348 25.50 -1.40 -13.49
C HIS A 348 25.37 -2.40 -14.63
N VAL A 349 24.94 -2.00 -15.82
CA VAL A 349 24.77 -2.90 -16.97
C VAL A 349 26.09 -3.58 -17.35
N ASN A 350 27.20 -2.85 -17.33
CA ASN A 350 28.52 -3.38 -17.68
C ASN A 350 29.06 -4.39 -16.65
N GLN A 351 28.73 -4.20 -15.37
CA GLN A 351 29.17 -5.07 -14.27
C GLN A 351 28.16 -6.19 -13.94
N TRP A 352 26.92 -6.04 -14.39
CA TRP A 352 25.83 -6.96 -14.09
C TRP A 352 26.12 -8.33 -14.68
N GLN A 353 25.89 -9.35 -13.86
CA GLN A 353 25.98 -10.74 -14.25
C GLN A 353 24.63 -11.40 -14.00
N PRO A 354 24.15 -12.23 -14.94
CA PRO A 354 22.98 -13.07 -14.69
C PRO A 354 23.12 -13.80 -13.36
N TRP A 355 22.02 -13.82 -12.60
CA TRP A 355 22.01 -14.54 -11.34
C TRP A 355 22.29 -16.03 -11.59
N SER A 356 23.48 -16.48 -11.17
CA SER A 356 23.98 -17.84 -11.39
C SER A 356 24.08 -18.58 -10.05
N SER A 357 22.94 -18.68 -9.35
CA SER A 357 22.84 -19.67 -8.28
C SER A 357 22.67 -21.07 -8.89
N ASN A 358 23.34 -22.07 -8.34
CA ASN A 358 23.08 -23.50 -8.65
C ASN A 358 21.61 -23.91 -8.40
N LYS A 359 20.86 -23.07 -7.70
CA LYS A 359 19.44 -23.24 -7.42
C LYS A 359 18.63 -22.32 -8.33
N LYS A 360 17.86 -22.92 -9.24
CA LYS A 360 16.90 -22.24 -10.11
C LYS A 360 15.88 -21.48 -9.26
N TYR A 361 15.58 -20.24 -9.64
CA TYR A 361 14.44 -19.48 -9.15
C TYR A 361 13.27 -19.58 -10.14
N VAL A 362 12.07 -19.78 -9.60
CA VAL A 362 10.79 -19.82 -10.32
C VAL A 362 9.75 -19.09 -9.46
N PRO A 363 9.05 -18.05 -9.92
CA PRO A 363 7.99 -17.41 -9.15
C PRO A 363 6.95 -18.41 -8.71
N ALA A 364 6.56 -18.34 -7.44
CA ALA A 364 5.45 -19.15 -6.98
C ALA A 364 4.14 -18.87 -7.72
N GLN A 365 3.92 -17.63 -8.15
CA GLN A 365 2.75 -17.23 -8.93
C GLN A 365 2.66 -17.93 -10.30
N ASP A 366 3.79 -18.14 -10.98
CA ASP A 366 3.82 -18.87 -12.26
C ASP A 366 3.35 -20.32 -12.07
N LEU A 367 3.75 -20.95 -10.96
CA LEU A 367 3.31 -22.30 -10.60
C LEU A 367 1.84 -22.34 -10.18
N ASN A 368 1.38 -21.33 -9.43
CA ASN A 368 -0.02 -21.21 -9.04
C ASN A 368 -0.94 -20.97 -10.26
N ARG A 369 -0.50 -20.23 -11.28
CA ARG A 369 -1.30 -19.95 -12.48
C ARG A 369 -1.52 -21.18 -13.35
N GLN A 370 -0.53 -22.05 -13.45
CA GLN A 370 -0.66 -23.32 -14.20
C GLN A 370 -1.80 -24.18 -13.64
N HIS A 371 -2.04 -24.14 -12.33
CA HIS A 371 -3.19 -24.79 -11.69
C HIS A 371 -4.54 -24.19 -12.13
N LEU A 372 -4.62 -22.87 -12.33
CA LEU A 372 -5.86 -22.17 -12.71
C LEU A 372 -6.28 -22.45 -14.17
N GLN A 373 -5.37 -22.92 -15.02
CA GLN A 373 -5.62 -23.18 -16.45
C GLN A 373 -6.10 -24.63 -16.75
N GLY A 374 -6.57 -25.36 -15.74
CA GLY A 374 -7.13 -26.71 -15.93
C GLY A 374 -6.10 -27.81 -16.20
N ILE A 375 -4.81 -27.50 -16.11
CA ILE A 375 -3.78 -28.50 -15.84
C ILE A 375 -4.05 -28.96 -14.40
N PRO A 376 -4.16 -30.28 -14.12
CA PRO A 376 -4.43 -30.73 -12.76
C PRO A 376 -3.46 -30.02 -11.82
N PRO A 377 -3.92 -29.42 -10.70
CA PRO A 377 -3.01 -28.82 -9.73
C PRO A 377 -1.88 -29.78 -9.55
N GLU A 378 -0.64 -29.31 -9.68
CA GLU A 378 0.46 -30.05 -9.07
C GLU A 378 -0.02 -30.34 -7.64
N ARG A 379 -0.21 -31.63 -7.33
CA ARG A 379 -0.65 -32.05 -6.00
C ARG A 379 0.35 -31.41 -5.05
N ILE A 380 -0.15 -30.74 -4.01
CA ILE A 380 0.77 -30.13 -3.06
C ILE A 380 1.58 -31.26 -2.43
N ARG A 381 2.90 -31.14 -2.57
CA ARG A 381 3.84 -32.17 -2.13
C ARG A 381 3.95 -32.16 -0.61
N LEU A 382 3.94 -33.36 -0.04
CA LEU A 382 4.27 -33.59 1.36
C LEU A 382 5.74 -33.27 1.61
N GLU A 383 6.10 -32.97 2.86
CA GLU A 383 7.51 -32.73 3.24
C GLU A 383 8.43 -33.88 2.81
N ARG A 384 7.95 -35.13 2.96
CA ARG A 384 8.68 -36.33 2.51
C ARG A 384 8.83 -36.41 1.00
N GLU A 385 7.81 -36.00 0.24
CA GLU A 385 7.82 -36.01 -1.23
C GLU A 385 8.81 -34.97 -1.77
N LEU A 386 8.91 -33.81 -1.11
CA LEU A 386 9.84 -32.74 -1.47
C LEU A 386 11.33 -33.12 -1.35
N ARG A 387 11.66 -34.15 -0.56
CA ARG A 387 13.04 -34.64 -0.43
C ARG A 387 13.48 -35.42 -1.68
N GLU A 388 12.54 -36.08 -2.34
CA GLU A 388 12.79 -36.91 -3.53
C GLU A 388 12.50 -36.13 -4.82
N ASP A 389 11.44 -35.31 -4.81
CA ASP A 389 10.94 -34.51 -5.93
C ASP A 389 10.68 -33.07 -5.47
N PRO A 390 11.72 -32.21 -5.34
CA PRO A 390 11.53 -30.82 -4.94
C PRO A 390 10.85 -30.01 -6.05
N TYR A 391 10.15 -28.93 -5.65
CA TYR A 391 9.61 -27.97 -6.63
C TYR A 391 10.73 -27.41 -7.55
N PRO A 392 10.39 -27.02 -8.79
CA PRO A 392 11.38 -26.56 -9.78
C PRO A 392 12.20 -25.33 -9.35
N GLY A 393 11.69 -24.53 -8.40
CA GLY A 393 12.36 -23.37 -7.84
C GLY A 393 12.76 -23.60 -6.39
N ALA A 394 14.02 -23.34 -6.02
CA ALA A 394 14.44 -23.47 -4.63
C ALA A 394 13.84 -22.41 -3.69
N ASN A 395 13.29 -21.34 -4.27
CA ASN A 395 12.53 -20.30 -3.60
C ASN A 395 11.11 -20.73 -3.26
N ILE A 396 10.60 -21.84 -3.78
CA ILE A 396 9.21 -22.23 -3.55
C ILE A 396 9.05 -22.77 -2.12
N ALA A 397 8.01 -22.30 -1.45
CA ALA A 397 7.47 -22.82 -0.20
C ALA A 397 5.94 -22.92 -0.31
N THR A 398 5.31 -23.53 0.70
CA THR A 398 3.86 -23.63 0.78
C THR A 398 3.32 -22.59 1.76
N GLY A 399 2.24 -21.92 1.37
CA GLY A 399 1.42 -21.07 2.22
C GLY A 399 0.04 -21.67 2.41
N CYS A 400 -0.49 -21.60 3.63
CA CYS A 400 -1.82 -22.07 3.98
C CYS A 400 -2.67 -20.87 4.39
N TYR A 401 -3.89 -20.77 3.85
CA TYR A 401 -4.84 -19.72 4.24
C TYR A 401 -5.52 -20.10 5.55
N LEU A 402 -5.33 -19.27 6.56
CA LEU A 402 -5.88 -19.46 7.88
C LEU A 402 -6.38 -18.11 8.41
N ASP A 403 -7.68 -18.04 8.67
CA ASP A 403 -8.32 -16.88 9.26
C ASP A 403 -8.38 -17.04 10.78
N PHE A 404 -7.40 -16.43 11.45
CA PHE A 404 -7.29 -16.51 12.91
C PHE A 404 -8.44 -15.83 13.65
N ASN A 405 -9.14 -14.88 13.02
CA ASN A 405 -10.25 -14.16 13.66
C ASN A 405 -11.42 -15.09 13.96
N HIS A 406 -11.55 -16.14 13.16
CA HIS A 406 -12.60 -17.14 13.28
C HIS A 406 -12.09 -18.46 13.89
N ILE A 407 -10.81 -18.54 14.28
CA ILE A 407 -10.27 -19.69 15.04
C ILE A 407 -10.74 -19.67 16.49
N ASN A 408 -11.04 -18.49 17.05
CA ASN A 408 -11.58 -18.32 18.41
C ASN A 408 -12.96 -18.99 18.66
N ILE A 409 -13.55 -19.61 17.63
CA ILE A 409 -14.76 -20.44 17.78
C ILE A 409 -14.40 -21.86 18.30
N LEU A 410 -13.11 -22.21 18.40
CA LEU A 410 -12.68 -23.55 18.85
C LEU A 410 -12.46 -23.68 20.37
N GLU A 411 -12.36 -22.59 21.13
CA GLU A 411 -12.37 -22.67 22.61
C GLU A 411 -13.73 -23.15 23.14
N GLU A 412 -14.84 -22.91 22.44
CA GLU A 412 -16.17 -23.41 22.86
C GLU A 412 -16.38 -24.92 22.62
N ILE A 413 -15.44 -25.63 21.98
CA ILE A 413 -15.62 -27.04 21.55
C ILE A 413 -14.73 -28.03 22.34
N LEU A 414 -13.76 -27.56 23.12
CA LEU A 414 -12.96 -28.44 23.98
C LEU A 414 -13.60 -28.53 25.37
N PRO A 415 -14.18 -29.68 25.77
CA PRO A 415 -14.70 -29.84 27.12
C PRO A 415 -13.54 -29.77 28.12
N ASP A 416 -13.74 -28.99 29.19
CA ASP A 416 -12.95 -28.99 30.41
C ASP A 416 -12.69 -30.43 30.86
N THR A 417 -11.52 -30.96 30.51
CA THR A 417 -11.01 -32.19 31.10
C THR A 417 -9.67 -31.83 31.72
N GLU A 418 -9.74 -31.61 33.03
CA GLU A 418 -8.59 -31.52 33.93
C GLU A 418 -7.79 -32.84 33.84
N GLU A 419 -6.81 -32.90 32.95
CA GLU A 419 -5.66 -33.81 33.13
C GLU A 419 -4.37 -33.03 32.91
N GLU A 420 -3.73 -32.71 34.05
CA GLU A 420 -2.35 -32.24 34.16
C GLU A 420 -1.39 -33.36 33.73
N GLU A 421 -1.05 -33.50 32.44
CA GLU A 421 0.21 -34.15 32.05
C GLU A 421 0.90 -33.45 30.86
N ASP A 422 2.19 -33.18 31.06
CA ASP A 422 3.23 -32.77 30.12
C ASP A 422 3.22 -31.33 29.57
N GLU A 423 4.02 -30.50 30.24
CA GLU A 423 4.60 -29.21 29.84
C GLU A 423 5.60 -29.35 28.66
N LYS A 424 5.32 -30.25 27.71
CA LYS A 424 6.20 -30.61 26.59
C LYS A 424 5.50 -30.34 25.26
N MET A 425 5.55 -29.08 24.84
CA MET A 425 5.22 -28.61 23.49
C MET A 425 3.76 -28.96 23.09
N ARG A 426 2.80 -28.19 23.61
CA ARG A 426 1.40 -28.18 23.11
C ARG A 426 1.44 -27.98 21.59
N ARG A 427 1.19 -29.04 20.83
CA ARG A 427 0.79 -28.94 19.43
C ARG A 427 -0.72 -28.93 19.45
N ASP A 428 -1.32 -27.75 19.45
CA ASP A 428 -2.76 -27.65 19.32
C ASP A 428 -3.13 -28.18 17.92
N ILE A 429 -3.96 -29.22 17.88
CA ILE A 429 -4.44 -29.82 16.63
C ILE A 429 -5.82 -29.22 16.36
N ILE A 430 -5.94 -28.46 15.28
CA ILE A 430 -7.21 -27.89 14.84
C ILE A 430 -7.62 -28.42 13.47
N ASN A 431 -8.90 -28.35 13.14
CA ASN A 431 -9.37 -28.59 11.77
C ASN A 431 -9.52 -27.24 11.07
N TRP A 432 -9.16 -27.19 9.80
CA TRP A 432 -9.48 -26.06 8.94
C TRP A 432 -11.00 -25.90 8.85
N TYR A 433 -11.47 -24.66 8.97
CA TYR A 433 -12.88 -24.33 9.03
C TYR A 433 -13.16 -23.07 8.21
N GLN A 434 -14.22 -23.11 7.43
CA GLN A 434 -14.83 -21.93 6.81
C GLN A 434 -16.14 -21.63 7.55
N PRO A 435 -16.27 -20.46 8.21
CA PRO A 435 -17.53 -20.04 8.80
C PRO A 435 -18.63 -19.92 7.75
N SER A 436 -19.85 -20.35 8.10
CA SER A 436 -21.01 -20.25 7.20
C SER A 436 -21.37 -18.80 6.83
N SER A 437 -20.93 -17.83 7.62
CA SER A 437 -21.12 -16.40 7.41
C SER A 437 -20.04 -15.74 6.55
N VAL A 438 -18.96 -16.46 6.19
CA VAL A 438 -17.80 -15.91 5.50
C VAL A 438 -17.61 -16.63 4.17
N ASN A 439 -17.54 -15.86 3.08
CA ASN A 439 -17.26 -16.42 1.77
C ASN A 439 -15.82 -16.90 1.67
N LEU A 440 -15.57 -17.96 0.90
CA LEU A 440 -14.23 -18.51 0.75
C LEU A 440 -13.24 -17.46 0.21
N GLU A 441 -13.69 -16.58 -0.68
CA GLU A 441 -12.88 -15.49 -1.24
C GLU A 441 -12.39 -14.49 -0.18
N GLU A 442 -13.15 -14.30 0.91
CA GLU A 442 -12.77 -13.44 2.04
C GLU A 442 -11.69 -14.10 2.91
N ILE A 443 -11.67 -15.44 2.97
CA ILE A 443 -10.62 -16.21 3.65
C ILE A 443 -9.34 -16.25 2.81
N LEU A 444 -9.46 -16.41 1.48
CA LEU A 444 -8.34 -16.59 0.56
C LEU A 444 -7.61 -15.28 0.22
N THR A 445 -7.38 -14.42 1.21
CA THR A 445 -6.68 -13.15 1.07
C THR A 445 -5.21 -13.27 1.46
N PRO A 446 -4.30 -12.44 0.89
CA PRO A 446 -2.88 -12.45 1.25
C PRO A 446 -2.60 -12.25 2.75
N ALA A 447 -3.49 -11.55 3.46
CA ALA A 447 -3.38 -11.33 4.90
C ALA A 447 -3.49 -12.62 5.73
N ASN A 448 -4.23 -13.61 5.23
CA ASN A 448 -4.46 -14.89 5.89
C ASN A 448 -3.43 -15.97 5.52
N ILE A 449 -2.44 -15.65 4.68
CA ILE A 449 -1.43 -16.63 4.26
C ILE A 449 -0.37 -16.80 5.35
N GLN A 450 -0.25 -18.02 5.85
CA GLN A 450 0.82 -18.42 6.78
C GLN A 450 1.78 -19.41 6.12
N PRO A 451 3.10 -19.30 6.35
CA PRO A 451 4.04 -20.34 5.97
C PRO A 451 3.65 -21.69 6.59
N CYS A 452 3.60 -22.75 5.78
CA CYS A 452 3.21 -24.07 6.27
C CYS A 452 4.00 -25.22 5.63
N VAL A 453 4.08 -26.33 6.35
CA VAL A 453 4.68 -27.59 5.90
C VAL A 453 3.58 -28.65 5.82
N ILE A 454 3.36 -29.21 4.64
CA ILE A 454 2.34 -30.25 4.45
C ILE A 454 2.87 -31.59 4.93
N ILE A 455 2.17 -32.21 5.88
CA ILE A 455 2.58 -33.45 6.56
C ILE A 455 1.75 -34.67 6.16
N ASP A 456 0.47 -34.49 5.82
CA ASP A 456 -0.43 -35.58 5.40
C ASP A 456 -1.38 -35.15 4.28
N ARG A 457 -1.88 -36.13 3.52
CA ARG A 457 -2.86 -35.95 2.45
C ARG A 457 -3.82 -37.12 2.40
N GLN A 458 -5.12 -36.83 2.38
CA GLN A 458 -6.20 -37.81 2.32
C GLN A 458 -7.16 -37.47 1.18
N THR A 459 -7.46 -38.44 0.32
CA THR A 459 -8.42 -38.27 -0.77
C THR A 459 -9.78 -38.80 -0.34
N VAL A 460 -10.78 -37.93 -0.26
CA VAL A 460 -12.17 -38.27 0.08
C VAL A 460 -13.06 -37.90 -1.10
N ARG A 461 -13.75 -38.90 -1.68
CA ARG A 461 -14.66 -38.72 -2.84
C ARG A 461 -13.99 -37.96 -4.02
N GLY A 462 -12.72 -38.25 -4.28
CA GLY A 462 -11.95 -37.62 -5.36
C GLY A 462 -11.41 -36.21 -5.06
N LYS A 463 -11.61 -35.69 -3.85
CA LYS A 463 -11.04 -34.42 -3.39
C LYS A 463 -9.92 -34.67 -2.38
N ASP A 464 -8.81 -33.96 -2.54
CA ASP A 464 -7.67 -34.04 -1.62
C ASP A 464 -7.83 -33.05 -0.46
N TYR A 465 -7.69 -33.56 0.76
CA TYR A 465 -7.61 -32.82 2.00
C TYR A 465 -6.22 -33.01 2.61
N TYR A 466 -5.69 -31.96 3.22
CA TYR A 466 -4.31 -31.94 3.70
C TYR A 466 -4.25 -31.70 5.20
N SER A 467 -3.16 -32.12 5.81
CA SER A 467 -2.75 -31.66 7.13
C SER A 467 -1.42 -30.95 7.03
N ALA A 468 -1.27 -29.83 7.74
CA ALA A 468 -0.08 -29.00 7.70
C ALA A 468 0.35 -28.55 9.10
N LEU A 469 1.66 -28.38 9.27
CA LEU A 469 2.24 -27.62 10.37
C LEU A 469 2.33 -26.16 9.93
N ILE A 470 1.66 -25.27 10.65
CA ILE A 470 1.64 -23.84 10.37
C ILE A 470 2.53 -23.15 11.39
N SER A 471 3.48 -22.36 10.90
CA SER A 471 4.31 -21.50 11.74
C SER A 471 3.73 -20.09 11.72
N ALA A 472 3.52 -19.47 12.88
CA ALA A 472 3.13 -18.08 12.93
C ALA A 472 4.16 -17.20 12.22
N ASN A 473 3.69 -16.30 11.36
CA ASN A 473 4.56 -15.35 10.69
C ASN A 473 5.20 -14.40 11.72
N PRO A 474 6.53 -14.42 11.91
CA PRO A 474 7.20 -13.60 12.93
C PRO A 474 7.19 -12.11 12.60
N PHE A 475 6.69 -11.73 11.42
CA PHE A 475 6.55 -10.35 10.96
C PHE A 475 5.10 -9.84 11.03
N MET A 476 4.13 -10.63 11.50
CA MET A 476 2.84 -10.08 11.89
C MET A 476 3.05 -9.20 13.12
N ASP A 477 2.76 -7.90 12.98
CA ASP A 477 2.68 -7.00 14.12
C ASP A 477 1.41 -7.38 14.90
N PRO A 478 1.51 -7.87 16.15
CA PRO A 478 0.33 -8.24 16.91
C PRO A 478 -0.52 -7.04 17.30
N THR A 479 0.00 -5.82 17.17
CA THR A 479 -0.71 -4.59 17.53
C THR A 479 -1.57 -4.03 16.40
N ASP A 480 -1.39 -4.52 15.16
CA ASP A 480 -2.01 -3.92 13.98
C ASP A 480 -3.46 -4.35 13.72
N ASN A 481 -4.00 -5.35 14.44
CA ASN A 481 -5.47 -5.52 14.53
C ASN A 481 -6.02 -6.58 15.50
N TYR A 482 -5.22 -7.33 16.26
CA TYR A 482 -5.78 -8.41 17.09
C TYR A 482 -5.08 -8.47 18.44
N ASN A 483 -5.78 -8.00 19.49
CA ASN A 483 -5.53 -8.40 20.88
C ASN A 483 -5.90 -9.89 21.10
N ASP A 484 -5.63 -10.76 20.13
CA ASP A 484 -5.87 -12.18 20.24
C ASP A 484 -4.70 -12.79 21.04
N PRO A 485 -4.95 -13.22 22.29
CA PRO A 485 -3.91 -13.75 23.16
C PRO A 485 -3.28 -15.04 22.60
N PHE A 486 -4.07 -15.84 21.87
CA PHE A 486 -3.63 -17.10 21.27
C PHE A 486 -2.66 -16.85 20.11
N LEU A 487 -2.96 -15.90 19.22
CA LEU A 487 -2.02 -15.49 18.17
C LEU A 487 -0.73 -14.91 18.76
N LEU A 488 -0.86 -14.07 19.80
CA LEU A 488 0.28 -13.49 20.50
C LEU A 488 1.16 -14.60 21.10
N GLU A 489 0.54 -15.61 21.72
CA GLU A 489 1.22 -16.76 22.28
C GLU A 489 1.87 -17.62 21.20
N LEU A 490 1.21 -17.91 20.08
CA LEU A 490 1.77 -18.68 18.98
C LEU A 490 3.00 -17.98 18.37
N VAL A 491 2.93 -16.65 18.15
CA VAL A 491 4.05 -15.83 17.68
C VAL A 491 5.19 -15.80 18.70
N ASN A 492 4.89 -15.59 19.98
CA ASN A 492 5.89 -15.47 21.05
C ASN A 492 6.57 -16.81 21.37
N SER A 493 5.80 -17.90 21.40
CA SER A 493 6.28 -19.26 21.69
C SER A 493 7.01 -19.91 20.52
N ARG A 494 6.80 -19.40 19.29
CA ARG A 494 7.20 -20.05 18.03
C ARG A 494 6.67 -21.47 17.91
N ALA A 495 5.54 -21.77 18.54
CA ALA A 495 4.90 -23.06 18.42
C ALA A 495 4.38 -23.27 16.99
N GLU A 496 4.34 -24.52 16.56
CA GLU A 496 3.74 -24.93 15.29
C GLU A 496 2.33 -25.44 15.56
N LEU A 497 1.36 -24.93 14.81
CA LEU A 497 -0.04 -25.33 14.88
C LEU A 497 -0.28 -26.46 13.86
N GLU A 498 -0.81 -27.60 14.30
CA GLU A 498 -1.20 -28.66 13.36
C GLU A 498 -2.62 -28.42 12.89
N VAL A 499 -2.79 -28.12 11.60
CA VAL A 499 -4.11 -27.91 11.00
C VAL A 499 -4.44 -29.06 10.06
N ARG A 500 -5.58 -29.70 10.29
CA ARG A 500 -6.07 -30.86 9.52
C ARG A 500 -7.24 -30.49 8.61
N LYS A 501 -7.56 -31.36 7.65
CA LYS A 501 -8.68 -31.21 6.71
C LYS A 501 -8.63 -29.91 5.88
N ILE A 502 -7.43 -29.39 5.62
CA ILE A 502 -7.24 -28.21 4.79
C ILE A 502 -7.63 -28.57 3.35
N PRO A 503 -8.61 -27.90 2.72
CA PRO A 503 -8.95 -28.15 1.33
C PRO A 503 -7.83 -27.65 0.41
N ARG A 504 -7.68 -28.25 -0.78
CA ARG A 504 -6.63 -27.87 -1.76
C ARG A 504 -6.66 -26.37 -2.08
N GLU A 505 -7.84 -25.79 -2.14
CA GLU A 505 -8.09 -24.38 -2.47
C GLU A 505 -7.54 -23.44 -1.38
N ALA A 506 -7.39 -23.91 -0.14
CA ALA A 506 -6.80 -23.16 0.97
C ALA A 506 -5.27 -23.32 1.07
N ILE A 507 -4.62 -23.81 0.01
CA ILE A 507 -3.17 -23.97 -0.07
C ILE A 507 -2.63 -23.33 -1.34
N THR A 508 -1.59 -22.53 -1.20
CA THR A 508 -0.91 -21.83 -2.30
C THR A 508 0.59 -22.01 -2.22
N LEU A 509 1.28 -21.87 -3.35
CA LEU A 509 2.74 -21.75 -3.34
C LEU A 509 3.12 -20.29 -3.11
N ILE A 510 4.17 -20.06 -2.33
CA ILE A 510 4.72 -18.73 -2.05
C ILE A 510 6.22 -18.69 -2.31
N ASP A 511 6.72 -17.51 -2.63
CA ASP A 511 8.16 -17.26 -2.61
C ASP A 511 8.63 -17.23 -1.14
N LYS A 512 9.69 -17.97 -0.84
CA LYS A 512 10.39 -17.86 0.44
C LYS A 512 10.76 -16.40 0.69
N PRO A 513 10.66 -15.91 1.94
CA PRO A 513 11.05 -14.56 2.28
C PRO A 513 12.44 -14.20 1.73
N LEU A 514 12.57 -12.99 1.19
CA LEU A 514 13.82 -12.43 0.66
C LEU A 514 14.41 -13.17 -0.56
N THR A 515 13.61 -13.91 -1.34
CA THR A 515 14.09 -14.65 -2.53
C THR A 515 13.61 -14.09 -3.88
N SER A 516 12.63 -13.18 -3.87
CA SER A 516 12.15 -12.48 -5.08
C SER A 516 13.19 -11.52 -5.66
N ASP A 517 13.02 -11.05 -6.90
CA ASP A 517 14.11 -10.34 -7.59
C ASP A 517 14.40 -8.98 -6.93
N VAL A 518 13.42 -8.34 -6.28
CA VAL A 518 13.64 -7.10 -5.52
C VAL A 518 14.63 -7.26 -4.35
N HIS A 519 14.89 -8.49 -3.92
CA HIS A 519 15.84 -8.85 -2.86
C HIS A 519 17.17 -9.37 -3.41
N MET A 520 17.34 -9.46 -4.74
CA MET A 520 18.61 -9.88 -5.33
C MET A 520 19.72 -8.88 -4.97
N LYS A 521 20.89 -9.43 -4.64
CA LYS A 521 22.10 -8.64 -4.45
C LYS A 521 22.52 -8.02 -5.78
N GLY A 522 23.01 -6.79 -5.74
CA GLY A 522 23.44 -6.08 -6.94
C GLY A 522 22.29 -5.65 -7.85
N THR A 523 21.08 -5.52 -7.32
CA THR A 523 19.98 -4.87 -8.04
C THR A 523 20.22 -3.36 -8.11
N PHE A 524 19.84 -2.75 -9.24
CA PHE A 524 20.05 -1.31 -9.45
C PHE A 524 19.22 -0.47 -8.47
N ARG A 525 19.86 0.47 -7.78
CA ARG A 525 19.27 1.30 -6.72
C ARG A 525 19.80 2.74 -6.78
N PHE A 526 19.20 3.59 -7.61
CA PHE A 526 19.66 4.96 -7.81
C PHE A 526 18.48 5.92 -8.04
N PRO A 527 18.43 7.07 -7.36
CA PRO A 527 17.34 8.04 -7.54
C PRO A 527 17.51 8.83 -8.84
N ILE A 528 16.40 9.35 -9.35
CA ILE A 528 16.34 10.25 -10.50
C ILE A 528 16.99 11.58 -10.10
N MET A 529 17.96 12.08 -10.87
CA MET A 529 18.68 13.30 -10.51
C MET A 529 18.02 14.54 -11.12
N LEU A 530 17.55 15.44 -10.26
CA LEU A 530 17.08 16.75 -10.70
C LEU A 530 18.28 17.63 -11.08
N PRO A 531 18.14 18.47 -12.12
CA PRO A 531 19.20 19.40 -12.50
C PRO A 531 19.36 20.53 -11.48
N ASP A 532 20.54 21.15 -11.47
CA ASP A 532 20.91 22.25 -10.56
C ASP A 532 19.93 23.42 -10.59
N GLU A 533 19.35 23.71 -11.76
CA GLU A 533 18.38 24.79 -12.00
C GLU A 533 17.01 24.54 -11.36
N VAL A 534 16.69 23.29 -11.07
CA VAL A 534 15.45 22.90 -10.38
C VAL A 534 15.73 22.67 -8.90
N PHE A 535 16.83 22.01 -8.53
CA PHE A 535 17.04 21.58 -7.16
C PHE A 535 17.39 22.74 -6.20
N PRO A 536 16.65 22.91 -5.07
CA PRO A 536 16.89 24.02 -4.15
C PRO A 536 18.30 24.04 -3.57
N GLU A 537 18.95 25.19 -3.66
CA GLU A 537 20.34 25.36 -3.21
C GLU A 537 20.51 25.08 -1.71
N LYS A 538 19.53 25.48 -0.89
CA LYS A 538 19.54 25.23 0.57
C LYS A 538 19.37 23.76 0.96
N TRP A 539 19.00 22.90 0.01
CA TRP A 539 18.91 21.47 0.23
C TRP A 539 20.20 20.72 -0.11
N LYS A 540 21.19 21.39 -0.74
CA LYS A 540 22.49 20.79 -1.11
C LYS A 540 23.45 20.71 0.08
N ASN A 541 23.12 19.85 1.04
CA ASN A 541 23.85 19.68 2.30
C ASN A 541 25.04 18.68 2.24
N ASN A 542 25.30 18.06 1.08
CA ASN A 542 26.41 17.15 0.84
C ASN A 542 27.49 17.72 -0.08
N LYS A 543 27.49 19.05 -0.36
CA LYS A 543 28.56 19.65 -1.15
C LYS A 543 29.91 19.36 -0.50
N SER A 544 30.77 18.67 -1.25
CA SER A 544 32.17 18.55 -0.91
C SER A 544 32.76 19.95 -1.08
N ASN A 545 33.17 20.59 0.03
CA ASN A 545 33.96 21.83 -0.04
C ASN A 545 35.32 21.58 -0.69
#